data_AF-V6DF48-F1
#
_entry.id   AF-V6DF48-F1
#
_cell.length_a   1.000
_cell.length_b   1.000
_cell.length_c   1.000
_cell.angle_alpha   90.00
_cell.angle_beta   90.00
_cell.angle_gamma   90.00
#
_symmetry.space_group_name_H-M   'P 1'
#
loop_
_entity.id
_entity.type
_entity.pdbx_description
1 polymer ?
#
loop_
_entity_poly.entity_id
_entity_poly.type
_entity_poly.pdbx_seq_one_letter_code
_entity_poly.pdbx_strand_id
1 'polypeptide(L)'
;MKKLLFSVLVAFNLQQANLWSVETDNKKLRNIEKILNLTIKSDQISESFKAMTAQILGSVEQKEDEYSKKLLNLQQDYLNNILEEFKSDKFVSKIAQVYDNIYTEQEVEEILNFYNSPVGKKTIEKMPEVTVATSEAVTDIMRNSLNNFISKVNELQIEYQAK
;
A
#
# COMPACT_ATOMS: atom_id res chain seq x y z
N MET A 1 20.87 -4.02 -58.14
CA MET A 1 20.38 -5.05 -57.18
C MET A 1 21.08 -4.99 -55.82
N LYS A 2 22.42 -5.02 -55.74
CA LYS A 2 23.16 -4.98 -54.45
C LYS A 2 22.87 -3.75 -53.56
N LYS A 3 22.70 -2.57 -54.16
CA LYS A 3 22.37 -1.33 -53.42
C LYS A 3 20.96 -1.32 -52.83
N LEU A 4 19.98 -1.94 -53.52
CA LEU A 4 18.60 -2.08 -53.04
C LEU A 4 18.51 -3.08 -51.87
N LEU A 5 19.26 -4.19 -51.93
CA LEU A 5 19.36 -5.16 -50.84
C LEU A 5 19.96 -4.56 -49.56
N PHE A 6 20.95 -3.68 -49.69
CA PHE A 6 21.59 -3.02 -48.54
C PHE A 6 20.65 -2.04 -47.84
N SER A 7 19.85 -1.28 -48.59
CA SER A 7 18.87 -0.34 -48.03
C SER A 7 17.73 -1.03 -47.27
N VAL A 8 17.26 -2.20 -47.73
CA VAL A 8 16.24 -3.00 -47.04
C VAL A 8 16.77 -3.57 -45.72
N LEU A 9 18.03 -4.03 -45.70
CA LEU A 9 18.68 -4.53 -44.48
C LEU A 9 18.87 -3.44 -43.42
N VAL A 10 19.23 -2.21 -43.82
CA VAL A 10 19.37 -1.08 -42.89
C VAL A 10 18.01 -0.64 -42.35
N ALA A 11 16.97 -0.58 -43.19
CA ALA A 11 15.61 -0.25 -42.76
C ALA A 11 15.02 -1.29 -41.80
N PHE A 12 15.31 -2.58 -42.01
CA PHE A 12 14.87 -3.65 -41.11
C PHE A 12 15.56 -3.60 -39.74
N ASN A 13 16.86 -3.22 -39.69
CA ASN A 13 17.57 -3.02 -38.43
C ASN A 13 17.05 -1.79 -37.65
N LEU A 14 16.68 -0.71 -38.35
CA LEU A 14 16.09 0.49 -37.73
C LEU A 14 14.68 0.25 -37.17
N GLN A 15 13.88 -0.64 -37.78
CA GLN A 15 12.59 -1.06 -37.21
C GLN A 15 12.76 -1.90 -35.93
N GLN A 16 13.76 -2.78 -35.87
CA GLN A 16 14.00 -3.57 -34.66
C GLN A 16 14.51 -2.73 -33.48
N ALA A 17 15.32 -1.69 -33.74
CA ALA A 17 15.77 -0.76 -32.70
C ALA A 17 14.59 -0.01 -32.03
N ASN A 18 13.58 0.40 -32.80
CA ASN A 18 12.38 1.04 -32.25
C ASN A 18 11.45 0.06 -31.50
N LEU A 19 11.40 -1.21 -31.90
CA LEU A 19 10.66 -2.23 -31.14
C LEU A 19 11.31 -2.50 -29.79
N TRP A 20 12.64 -2.60 -29.74
CA TRP A 20 13.37 -2.89 -28.50
C TRP A 20 13.27 -1.74 -27.50
N SER A 21 13.30 -0.47 -27.94
CA SER A 21 13.16 0.69 -27.05
C SER A 21 11.74 0.82 -26.48
N VAL A 22 10.70 0.58 -27.29
CA VAL A 22 9.29 0.65 -26.83
C VAL A 22 8.94 -0.52 -25.90
N GLU A 23 9.54 -1.70 -26.09
CA GLU A 23 9.30 -2.86 -25.23
C GLU A 23 10.09 -2.79 -23.90
N THR A 24 11.28 -2.19 -23.89
CA THR A 24 12.03 -1.92 -22.65
C THR A 24 11.41 -0.79 -21.83
N ASP A 25 10.97 0.31 -22.46
CA ASP A 25 10.30 1.43 -21.77
C ASP A 25 9.05 0.99 -20.98
N ASN A 26 8.44 -0.14 -21.34
CA ASN A 26 7.24 -0.64 -20.68
C ASN A 26 7.47 -1.90 -19.82
N LYS A 27 8.63 -2.56 -19.90
CA LYS A 27 8.90 -3.80 -19.13
C LYS A 27 8.92 -3.52 -17.63
N LYS A 28 9.61 -2.46 -17.22
CA LYS A 28 9.74 -2.08 -15.81
C LYS A 28 8.38 -1.75 -15.19
N LEU A 29 7.59 -0.88 -15.85
CA LEU A 29 6.24 -0.51 -15.40
C LEU A 29 5.31 -1.72 -15.30
N ARG A 30 5.30 -2.61 -16.30
CA ARG A 30 4.52 -3.85 -16.24
C ARG A 30 4.93 -4.76 -15.09
N ASN A 31 6.21 -4.82 -14.77
CA ASN A 31 6.69 -5.61 -13.64
C ASN A 31 6.32 -4.98 -12.29
N ILE A 32 6.37 -3.65 -12.19
CA ILE A 32 5.87 -2.91 -11.03
C ILE A 32 4.37 -3.19 -10.84
N GLU A 33 3.55 -3.08 -11.88
CA GLU A 33 2.11 -3.37 -11.81
C GLU A 33 1.83 -4.79 -11.30
N LYS A 34 2.62 -5.78 -11.74
CA LYS A 34 2.55 -7.15 -11.19
C LYS A 34 2.89 -7.20 -9.71
N ILE A 35 3.95 -6.53 -9.27
CA ILE A 35 4.33 -6.45 -7.84
C ILE A 35 3.20 -5.82 -7.03
N LEU A 36 2.62 -4.72 -7.51
CA LEU A 36 1.52 -4.04 -6.82
C LEU A 36 0.30 -4.96 -6.73
N ASN A 37 -0.07 -5.66 -7.79
CA ASN A 37 -1.19 -6.61 -7.75
C ASN A 37 -0.94 -7.82 -6.83
N LEU A 38 0.32 -8.20 -6.60
CA LEU A 38 0.68 -9.28 -5.67
C LEU A 38 0.67 -8.80 -4.21
N THR A 39 1.11 -7.57 -3.95
CA THR A 39 1.38 -7.08 -2.59
C THR A 39 0.30 -6.15 -2.05
N ILE A 40 -0.45 -5.49 -2.93
CA ILE A 40 -1.50 -4.52 -2.61
C ILE A 40 -2.82 -5.03 -3.18
N LYS A 41 -3.73 -5.42 -2.30
CA LYS A 41 -5.12 -5.69 -2.67
C LYS A 41 -5.91 -4.39 -2.53
N SER A 42 -6.44 -3.87 -3.65
CA SER A 42 -7.26 -2.65 -3.67
C SER A 42 -8.43 -2.71 -2.68
N ASP A 43 -8.99 -3.90 -2.45
CA ASP A 43 -10.02 -4.14 -1.44
C ASP A 43 -9.51 -3.84 -0.01
N GLN A 44 -8.29 -4.24 0.34
CA GLN A 44 -7.73 -4.01 1.67
C GLN A 44 -7.48 -2.51 1.93
N ILE A 45 -7.00 -1.77 0.93
CA ILE A 45 -6.86 -0.31 1.03
C ILE A 45 -8.23 0.33 1.20
N SER A 46 -9.21 -0.10 0.39
CA SER A 46 -10.57 0.40 0.45
C SER A 46 -11.22 0.14 1.81
N GLU A 47 -11.06 -1.05 2.38
CA GLU A 47 -11.55 -1.40 3.72
C GLU A 47 -10.85 -0.61 4.82
N SER A 48 -9.52 -0.45 4.74
CA SER A 48 -8.75 0.35 5.70
C SER A 48 -9.19 1.82 5.66
N PHE A 49 -9.43 2.36 4.47
CA PHE A 49 -9.94 3.72 4.30
C PHE A 49 -11.36 3.87 4.84
N LYS A 50 -12.25 2.91 4.59
CA LYS A 50 -13.60 2.87 5.19
C LYS A 50 -13.55 2.86 6.71
N ALA A 51 -12.70 2.02 7.29
CA ALA A 51 -12.56 1.92 8.75
C ALA A 51 -12.06 3.25 9.33
N MET A 52 -11.02 3.84 8.75
CA MET A 52 -10.47 5.13 9.18
C MET A 52 -11.50 6.26 9.07
N THR A 53 -12.25 6.31 7.97
CA THR A 53 -13.25 7.37 7.75
C THR A 53 -14.48 7.19 8.63
N ALA A 54 -14.94 5.97 8.86
CA ALA A 54 -15.99 5.68 9.83
C ALA A 54 -15.59 6.12 11.26
N GLN A 55 -14.33 5.92 11.64
CA GLN A 55 -13.82 6.39 12.94
C GLN A 55 -13.84 7.92 13.04
N ILE A 56 -13.40 8.63 12.01
CA ILE A 56 -13.42 10.10 11.98
C ILE A 56 -14.85 10.62 12.01
N LEU A 57 -15.73 10.11 11.15
CA LEU A 57 -17.12 10.56 11.07
C LEU A 57 -17.94 10.18 12.31
N GLY A 58 -17.65 9.03 12.93
CA GLY A 58 -18.27 8.61 14.18
C GLY A 58 -17.87 9.47 15.39
N SER A 59 -16.80 10.26 15.29
CA SER A 59 -16.39 11.21 16.32
C SER A 59 -17.09 12.58 16.23
N VAL A 60 -17.83 12.83 15.14
CA VAL A 60 -18.59 14.07 14.96
C VAL A 60 -19.95 13.92 15.64
N GLU A 61 -20.31 14.87 16.50
CA GLU A 61 -21.60 14.89 17.19
C GLU A 61 -22.75 14.94 16.15
N GLN A 62 -23.57 13.88 16.12
CA GLN A 62 -24.68 13.78 15.19
C GLN A 62 -25.93 14.41 15.80
N LYS A 63 -26.25 15.63 15.37
CA LYS A 63 -27.56 16.23 15.67
C LYS A 63 -28.60 15.65 14.73
N GLU A 64 -29.81 15.39 15.22
CA GLU A 64 -30.92 14.90 14.38
C GLU A 64 -31.62 16.03 13.58
N ASP A 65 -30.85 17.01 13.09
CA ASP A 65 -31.39 18.07 12.24
C ASP A 65 -31.17 17.77 10.75
N GLU A 66 -31.96 18.44 9.90
CA GLU A 66 -31.93 18.25 8.45
C GLU A 66 -30.55 18.57 7.84
N TYR A 67 -29.86 19.58 8.39
CA TYR A 67 -28.53 19.97 7.97
C TYR A 67 -27.52 18.85 8.21
N SER A 68 -27.54 18.25 9.40
CA SER A 68 -26.65 17.16 9.81
C SER A 68 -26.88 15.91 8.96
N LYS A 69 -28.14 15.57 8.64
CA LYS A 69 -28.46 14.48 7.71
C LYS A 69 -27.92 14.75 6.30
N LYS A 70 -28.08 15.97 5.79
CA LYS A 70 -27.56 16.36 4.48
C LYS A 70 -26.03 16.35 4.42
N LEU A 71 -25.38 16.78 5.50
CA LEU A 71 -23.93 16.73 5.63
C LEU A 71 -23.41 15.28 5.65
N LEU A 72 -24.06 14.39 6.39
CA LEU A 72 -23.70 12.97 6.45
C LEU A 72 -23.83 12.29 5.09
N ASN A 73 -24.90 12.55 4.34
CA ASN A 73 -25.07 12.02 2.98
C ASN A 73 -23.99 12.55 2.03
N LEU A 74 -23.68 13.85 2.06
CA LEU A 74 -22.60 14.43 1.25
C LEU A 74 -21.24 13.79 1.56
N GLN A 75 -20.95 13.54 2.84
CA GLN A 75 -19.74 12.86 3.28
C GLN A 75 -19.69 11.42 2.74
N GLN A 76 -20.79 10.67 2.85
CA GLN A 76 -20.86 9.30 2.31
C GLN A 76 -20.65 9.27 0.79
N ASP A 77 -21.30 10.17 0.05
CA ASP A 77 -21.12 10.27 -1.40
C ASP A 77 -19.68 10.61 -1.78
N TYR A 78 -19.05 11.54 -1.08
CA TYR A 78 -17.65 11.89 -1.28
C TYR A 78 -16.71 10.71 -1.00
N LEU A 79 -16.94 9.98 0.10
CA LEU A 79 -16.17 8.79 0.45
C LEU A 79 -16.32 7.67 -0.58
N ASN A 80 -17.54 7.45 -1.08
CA ASN A 80 -17.80 6.47 -2.13
C ASN A 80 -17.03 6.81 -3.41
N ASN A 81 -16.97 8.09 -3.80
CA ASN A 81 -16.19 8.52 -4.97
C ASN A 81 -14.68 8.23 -4.80
N ILE A 82 -14.10 8.51 -3.63
CA ILE A 82 -12.69 8.20 -3.35
C ILE A 82 -12.43 6.69 -3.40
N LEU A 83 -13.34 5.88 -2.86
CA LEU A 83 -13.21 4.42 -2.88
C LEU A 83 -13.20 3.87 -4.31
N GLU A 84 -14.00 4.45 -5.21
CA GLU A 84 -13.97 4.09 -6.63
C GLU A 84 -12.65 4.52 -7.29
N GLU A 85 -12.03 5.62 -6.87
CA GLU A 85 -10.68 5.99 -7.33
C GLU A 85 -9.63 4.95 -6.93
N PHE A 86 -9.66 4.42 -5.70
CA PHE A 86 -8.71 3.39 -5.26
C PHE A 86 -8.85 2.06 -6.00
N LYS A 87 -10.04 1.75 -6.49
CA LYS A 87 -10.29 0.56 -7.33
C LYS A 87 -9.91 0.78 -8.79
N SER A 88 -9.67 2.02 -9.21
CA SER A 88 -9.38 2.33 -10.60
C SER A 88 -7.96 1.98 -10.99
N ASP A 89 -7.76 1.60 -12.26
CA ASP A 89 -6.43 1.39 -12.85
C ASP A 89 -5.54 2.64 -12.75
N LYS A 90 -6.14 3.83 -12.64
CA LYS A 90 -5.42 5.09 -12.44
C LYS A 90 -4.67 5.11 -11.11
N PHE A 91 -5.25 4.55 -10.06
CA PHE A 91 -4.59 4.46 -8.76
C PHE A 91 -3.35 3.57 -8.85
N VAL A 92 -3.50 2.36 -9.40
CA VAL A 92 -2.38 1.43 -9.61
C VAL A 92 -1.29 2.06 -10.47
N SER A 93 -1.66 2.71 -11.57
CA SER A 93 -0.72 3.43 -12.44
C SER A 93 0.02 4.56 -11.71
N LYS A 94 -0.67 5.32 -10.86
CA LYS A 94 -0.07 6.40 -10.07
C LYS A 94 0.96 5.87 -9.08
N ILE A 95 0.65 4.76 -8.41
CA ILE A 95 1.60 4.10 -7.51
C ILE A 95 2.75 3.46 -8.30
N ALA A 96 2.49 2.92 -9.49
CA ALA A 96 3.52 2.34 -10.33
C ALA A 96 4.57 3.37 -10.75
N GLN A 97 4.17 4.61 -11.04
CA GLN A 97 5.09 5.72 -11.31
C GLN A 97 5.98 6.06 -10.11
N VAL A 98 5.50 5.89 -8.87
CA VAL A 98 6.33 6.10 -7.67
C VAL A 98 7.47 5.08 -7.61
N TYR A 99 7.15 3.81 -7.83
CA TYR A 99 8.16 2.74 -7.87
C TYR A 99 9.13 2.94 -9.04
N ASP A 100 8.63 3.36 -10.20
CA ASP A 100 9.45 3.62 -11.38
C ASP A 100 10.50 4.72 -11.13
N ASN A 101 10.14 5.76 -10.39
CA ASN A 101 11.06 6.84 -10.05
C ASN A 101 12.12 6.46 -8.99
N ILE A 102 11.88 5.42 -8.19
CA ILE A 102 12.71 5.07 -7.03
C ILE A 102 13.63 3.88 -7.34
N TYR A 103 13.11 2.84 -7.98
CA TYR A 103 13.83 1.61 -8.24
C TYR A 103 14.37 1.58 -9.66
N THR A 104 15.50 0.91 -9.85
CA THR A 104 16.01 0.54 -11.18
C THR A 104 15.20 -0.61 -11.78
N GLU A 105 15.32 -0.85 -13.09
CA GLU A 105 14.65 -2.00 -13.73
C GLU A 105 15.11 -3.33 -13.13
N GLN A 106 16.41 -3.47 -12.85
CA GLN A 106 16.97 -4.69 -12.28
C GLN A 106 16.41 -4.96 -10.89
N GLU A 107 16.34 -3.95 -10.01
CA GLU A 107 15.76 -4.11 -8.67
C GLU A 107 14.27 -4.49 -8.75
N VAL A 108 13.50 -3.88 -9.66
CA VAL A 108 12.10 -4.27 -9.90
C VAL A 108 12.00 -5.74 -10.33
N GLU A 109 12.87 -6.19 -11.23
CA GLU A 109 12.91 -7.58 -11.68
C GLU A 109 13.24 -8.54 -10.52
N GLU A 110 14.21 -8.21 -9.68
CA GLU A 110 14.59 -8.98 -8.50
C GLU A 110 13.46 -9.04 -7.45
N ILE A 111 12.79 -7.92 -7.18
CA ILE A 111 11.62 -7.86 -6.29
C ILE A 111 10.49 -8.74 -6.82
N LEU A 112 10.19 -8.66 -8.12
CA LEU A 112 9.17 -9.50 -8.75
C LEU A 112 9.54 -10.98 -8.67
N ASN A 113 10.80 -11.33 -8.90
CA ASN A 113 11.29 -12.71 -8.78
C ASN A 113 11.13 -13.23 -7.36
N PHE A 114 11.45 -12.42 -6.35
CA PHE A 114 11.22 -12.75 -4.95
C PHE A 114 9.75 -13.04 -4.67
N TYR A 115 8.83 -12.13 -5.00
CA TYR A 115 7.40 -12.32 -4.72
C TYR A 115 6.76 -13.47 -5.51
N ASN A 116 7.35 -13.89 -6.63
CA ASN A 116 6.93 -15.08 -7.36
C ASN A 116 7.45 -16.40 -6.78
N SER A 117 8.51 -16.36 -5.97
CA SER A 117 9.07 -17.54 -5.31
C SER A 117 8.10 -18.13 -4.26
N PRO A 118 8.24 -19.42 -3.89
CA PRO A 118 7.44 -20.02 -2.84
C PRO A 118 7.51 -19.26 -1.51
N VAL A 119 8.70 -18.77 -1.15
CA VAL A 119 8.89 -18.01 0.09
C VAL A 119 8.26 -16.62 -0.01
N GLY A 120 8.41 -15.90 -1.13
CA GLY A 120 7.81 -14.57 -1.31
C GLY A 120 6.28 -14.60 -1.31
N LYS A 121 5.68 -15.61 -1.94
CA LYS A 121 4.23 -15.84 -1.83
C LYS A 121 3.83 -16.11 -0.38
N LYS A 122 4.61 -16.93 0.34
CA LYS A 122 4.34 -17.21 1.74
C LYS A 122 4.45 -15.98 2.63
N THR A 123 5.39 -15.09 2.33
CA THR A 123 5.53 -13.79 2.99
C THR A 123 4.27 -12.94 2.82
N ILE A 124 3.72 -12.84 1.61
CA ILE A 124 2.46 -12.11 1.38
C ILE A 124 1.31 -12.74 2.18
N GLU A 125 1.17 -14.07 2.12
CA GLU A 125 0.12 -14.79 2.86
C GLU A 125 0.20 -14.58 4.39
N LYS A 126 1.41 -14.56 4.94
CA LYS A 126 1.66 -14.51 6.39
C LYS A 126 1.80 -13.11 6.94
N MET A 127 1.98 -12.10 6.10
CA MET A 127 2.14 -10.71 6.55
C MET A 127 1.00 -10.23 7.47
N PRO A 128 -0.30 -10.52 7.21
CA PRO A 128 -1.37 -10.11 8.13
C PRO A 128 -1.23 -10.73 9.53
N GLU A 129 -0.86 -12.01 9.61
CA GLU A 129 -0.66 -12.73 10.88
C GLU A 129 0.52 -12.14 11.67
N VAL A 130 1.62 -11.82 10.98
CA VAL A 130 2.78 -11.14 11.59
C VAL A 130 2.37 -9.77 12.13
N THR A 131 1.59 -8.99 11.39
CA THR A 131 1.12 -7.67 11.82
C THR A 131 0.25 -7.77 13.08
N VAL A 132 -0.69 -8.71 13.13
CA VAL A 132 -1.56 -8.94 14.30
C VAL A 132 -0.72 -9.35 15.51
N ALA A 133 0.14 -10.37 15.35
CA ALA A 133 1.00 -10.85 16.45
C ALA A 133 1.93 -9.75 16.98
N THR A 134 2.43 -8.88 16.09
CA THR A 134 3.26 -7.74 16.49
C THR A 134 2.46 -6.73 17.32
N SER A 135 1.22 -6.42 16.92
CA SER A 135 0.34 -5.52 17.68
C SER A 135 0.00 -6.06 19.07
N GLU A 136 -0.24 -7.37 19.18
CA GLU A 136 -0.49 -8.06 20.46
C GLU A 136 0.75 -7.98 21.37
N ALA A 137 1.94 -8.26 20.83
CA ALA A 137 3.18 -8.17 21.57
C ALA A 137 3.45 -6.75 22.10
N VAL A 138 3.19 -5.72 21.29
CA VAL A 138 3.31 -4.31 21.70
C VAL A 138 2.34 -3.97 22.83
N THR A 139 1.08 -4.45 22.72
CA THR A 139 0.06 -4.24 23.76
C THR A 139 0.47 -4.88 25.09
N ASP A 140 1.02 -6.08 25.04
CA ASP A 140 1.52 -6.79 26.22
C ASP A 140 2.68 -6.06 26.89
N ILE A 141 3.66 -5.60 26.10
CA ILE A 141 4.78 -4.81 26.61
C ILE A 141 4.27 -3.54 27.31
N MET A 142 3.33 -2.82 26.69
CA MET A 142 2.76 -1.60 27.26
C MET A 142 2.02 -1.87 28.57
N ARG A 143 1.15 -2.89 28.59
CA ARG A 143 0.40 -3.29 29.78
C ARG A 143 1.33 -3.64 30.95
N ASN A 144 2.37 -4.44 30.69
CA ASN A 144 3.33 -4.83 31.73
C ASN A 144 4.12 -3.61 32.24
N SER A 145 4.51 -2.71 31.35
CA SER A 145 5.23 -1.48 31.72
C SER A 145 4.35 -0.57 32.59
N LEU A 146 3.07 -0.42 32.26
CA LEU A 146 2.10 0.35 33.06
C LEU A 146 1.88 -0.29 34.44
N ASN A 147 1.71 -1.61 34.51
CA ASN A 147 1.54 -2.31 35.79
C ASN A 147 2.76 -2.14 36.72
N ASN A 148 3.97 -2.23 36.15
CA ASN A 148 5.20 -2.00 36.89
C ASN A 148 5.30 -0.55 37.39
N PHE A 149 4.91 0.42 36.56
CA PHE A 149 4.88 1.82 36.96
C PHE A 149 3.89 2.08 38.10
N ILE A 150 2.65 1.58 37.97
CA ILE A 150 1.61 1.70 39.01
C ILE A 150 2.08 1.09 40.33
N SER A 151 2.71 -0.09 40.28
CA SER A 151 3.24 -0.76 41.49
C SER A 151 4.28 0.11 42.20
N LYS A 152 5.23 0.71 41.46
CA LYS A 152 6.23 1.63 42.04
C LYS A 152 5.60 2.90 42.62
N VAL A 153 4.56 3.45 41.98
CA VAL A 153 3.83 4.61 42.51
C VAL A 153 3.15 4.25 43.84
N ASN A 154 2.54 3.07 43.94
CA ASN A 154 1.92 2.60 45.17
C ASN A 154 2.96 2.39 46.29
N GLU A 155 4.12 1.79 45.98
CA GLU A 155 5.22 1.63 46.94
C GLU A 155 5.69 2.98 47.50
N LEU A 156 5.87 3.99 46.62
CA LEU A 156 6.25 5.34 47.04
C LEU A 156 5.19 6.00 47.93
N GLN A 157 3.90 5.83 47.62
CA GLN A 157 2.82 6.36 48.46
C GLN A 157 2.84 5.76 49.86
N ILE A 158 3.06 4.45 49.97
CA ILE A 158 3.18 3.75 51.25
C ILE A 158 4.38 4.30 52.04
N GLU A 159 5.54 4.49 51.39
CA GLU A 159 6.73 5.05 52.04
C GLU A 159 6.48 6.46 52.60
N TYR A 160 5.74 7.30 51.88
CA TYR A 160 5.43 8.67 52.31
C TYR A 160 4.38 8.73 53.43
N GLN A 161 3.43 7.80 53.48
CA GLN A 161 2.42 7.73 54.55
C GLN A 161 2.98 7.17 55.86
N ALA A 162 4.10 6.45 55.81
CA ALA A 162 4.79 5.90 56.97
C ALA A 162 5.77 6.88 57.66
N LYS A 163 5.96 8.08 57.09
CA LYS A 163 6.77 9.17 57.64
C LYS A 163 5.88 10.22 58.32
#